data_AF-A0A9J6F6Y3-F1
#
_entry.id   AF-A0A9J6F6Y3-F1
#
_cell.length_a   1.000
_cell.length_b   1.000
_cell.length_c   1.000
_cell.angle_alpha   90.00
_cell.angle_beta   90.00
_cell.angle_gamma   90.00
#
_symmetry.space_group_name_H-M   'P 1'
#
loop_
_entity.id
_entity.type
_entity.pdbx_description
1 polymer ?
#
loop_
_entity_poly.entity_id
_entity_poly.type
_entity_poly.pdbx_seq_one_letter_code
_entity_poly.pdbx_strand_id
1 'polypeptide(L)'
;MKEQNEALSEEAFDNKIKSLPSKQQLAVKSCFLAARRKSHKGMRYDDEWILECMLMRMRSPKLYKHLRREAIMVLPERTCLQKYLQRFKGGFGLSANIFNALHEKTKTMDFYSRHGGLLIDEIKLSEHLTVKSAGEYSFTQFLGRVNEENAVSADSLRFP
;
A
#
# COMPACT_ATOMS: atom_id res chain seq x y z
N MET A 1 -3.29 -6.42 -34.11
CA MET A 1 -2.54 -6.07 -32.88
C MET A 1 -2.07 -7.29 -32.08
N LYS A 2 -2.90 -8.32 -31.81
CA LYS A 2 -2.46 -9.50 -31.04
C LYS A 2 -1.27 -10.23 -31.68
N GLU A 3 -1.35 -10.53 -32.97
CA GLU A 3 -0.28 -11.24 -33.70
C GLU A 3 1.04 -10.45 -33.77
N GLN A 4 0.97 -9.12 -33.88
CA GLN A 4 2.16 -8.25 -33.88
C GLN A 4 2.85 -8.17 -32.51
N ASN A 5 2.09 -8.30 -31.42
CA ASN A 5 2.63 -8.31 -30.05
C ASN A 5 3.18 -9.68 -29.64
N GLU A 6 2.74 -10.77 -30.28
CA GLU A 6 3.29 -12.12 -30.07
C GLU A 6 4.67 -12.30 -30.71
N ALA A 7 4.96 -11.58 -31.80
CA ALA A 7 6.23 -11.65 -32.52
C ALA A 7 7.35 -10.76 -31.93
N LEU A 8 7.04 -9.86 -30.98
CA LEU A 8 8.02 -8.95 -30.39
C LEU A 8 8.69 -9.62 -29.18
N SER A 9 10.03 -9.73 -29.20
CA SER A 9 10.79 -10.21 -28.04
C SER A 9 10.68 -9.22 -26.87
N GLU A 10 10.72 -9.74 -25.65
CA GLU A 10 10.60 -8.94 -24.42
C GLU A 10 11.75 -7.93 -24.29
N GLU A 11 12.95 -8.29 -24.76
CA GLU A 11 14.12 -7.40 -24.81
C GLU A 11 13.95 -6.24 -25.80
N ALA A 12 13.37 -6.50 -26.97
CA ALA A 12 13.09 -5.46 -27.96
C ALA A 12 12.01 -4.49 -27.47
N PHE A 13 11.04 -4.99 -26.70
CA PHE A 13 10.03 -4.16 -26.04
C PHE A 13 10.65 -3.29 -24.94
N ASP A 14 11.47 -3.88 -24.08
CA ASP A 14 12.14 -3.17 -23.00
C ASP A 14 13.03 -2.05 -23.52
N ASN A 15 13.76 -2.28 -24.61
CA ASN A 15 14.57 -1.25 -25.27
C ASN A 15 13.73 -0.05 -25.76
N LYS A 16 12.49 -0.27 -26.21
CA LYS A 16 11.61 0.80 -26.70
C LYS A 16 11.04 1.67 -25.59
N ILE A 17 10.82 1.11 -24.41
CA ILE A 17 10.26 1.85 -23.27
C ILE A 17 11.32 2.51 -22.39
N LYS A 18 12.61 2.24 -22.61
CA LYS A 18 13.72 2.83 -21.83
C LYS A 18 13.70 4.36 -21.77
N SER A 19 13.14 5.03 -22.78
CA SER A 19 13.04 6.50 -22.81
C SER A 19 11.96 7.05 -21.88
N LEU A 20 11.04 6.21 -21.39
CA LEU A 20 9.98 6.63 -20.49
C LEU A 20 10.48 6.68 -19.03
N PRO A 21 9.91 7.51 -18.17
CA PRO A 21 10.13 7.44 -16.72
C PRO A 21 9.78 6.06 -16.15
N SER A 22 10.49 5.61 -15.11
CA SER A 22 10.35 4.25 -14.54
C SER A 22 8.90 3.87 -14.22
N LYS A 23 8.12 4.80 -13.65
CA LYS A 23 6.70 4.58 -13.35
C LYS A 23 5.85 4.33 -14.61
N GLN A 24 6.14 5.06 -15.68
CA GLN A 24 5.46 4.89 -16.96
C GLN A 24 5.88 3.58 -17.63
N GLN A 25 7.16 3.19 -17.50
CA GLN A 25 7.63 1.88 -17.96
C GLN A 25 6.85 0.75 -17.29
N LEU A 26 6.67 0.77 -15.96
CA LEU A 26 5.89 -0.25 -15.24
C LEU A 26 4.43 -0.31 -15.68
N ALA A 27 3.79 0.84 -15.89
CA ALA A 27 2.42 0.91 -16.40
C ALA A 27 2.31 0.27 -17.80
N VAL A 28 3.20 0.65 -18.71
CA VAL A 28 3.22 0.17 -20.09
C VAL A 28 3.58 -1.32 -20.16
N LYS A 29 4.56 -1.79 -19.37
CA LYS A 29 4.86 -3.22 -19.20
C LYS A 29 3.65 -4.01 -18.74
N SER A 30 2.93 -3.50 -17.75
CA SER A 30 1.71 -4.15 -17.24
C SER A 30 0.63 -4.25 -18.33
N CYS A 31 0.42 -3.19 -19.11
CA CYS A 31 -0.50 -3.20 -20.25
C CYS A 31 -0.09 -4.22 -21.32
N PHE A 32 1.21 -4.26 -21.66
CA PHE A 32 1.75 -5.19 -22.66
C PHE A 32 1.59 -6.65 -22.24
N LEU A 33 1.92 -6.98 -20.99
CA LEU A 33 1.76 -8.33 -20.45
C LEU A 33 0.29 -8.78 -20.39
N ALA A 34 -0.63 -7.88 -20.05
CA ALA A 34 -2.05 -8.18 -20.06
C ALA A 34 -2.57 -8.44 -21.49
N ALA A 35 -2.14 -7.64 -22.46
CA ALA A 35 -2.56 -7.76 -23.85
C ALA A 35 -2.15 -9.09 -24.49
N ARG A 36 -1.01 -9.67 -24.08
CA ARG A 36 -0.56 -11.01 -24.51
C ARG A 36 -1.39 -12.16 -23.92
N ARG A 37 -2.10 -11.92 -22.81
CA ARG A 37 -2.84 -12.97 -22.12
C ARG A 37 -4.24 -13.14 -22.71
N LYS A 38 -4.73 -14.39 -22.65
CA LYS A 38 -6.13 -14.70 -22.99
C LYS A 38 -7.11 -14.19 -21.92
N SER A 39 -6.64 -14.00 -20.68
CA SER A 39 -7.45 -13.56 -19.53
C SER A 39 -6.62 -12.75 -18.54
N HIS A 40 -7.25 -11.75 -17.92
CA HIS A 40 -6.65 -10.94 -16.85
C HIS A 40 -6.73 -11.62 -15.48
N LYS A 41 -7.45 -12.75 -15.37
CA LYS A 41 -7.53 -13.52 -14.12
C LYS A 41 -6.16 -14.10 -13.77
N GLY A 42 -5.75 -13.97 -12.50
CA GLY A 42 -4.46 -14.48 -12.03
C GLY A 42 -3.25 -13.75 -12.62
N MET A 43 -3.41 -12.52 -13.09
CA MET A 43 -2.28 -11.68 -13.45
C MET A 43 -1.48 -11.31 -12.20
N ARG A 44 -0.16 -11.52 -12.25
CA ARG A 44 0.77 -11.05 -11.23
C ARG A 44 1.18 -9.63 -11.57
N TYR A 45 1.22 -8.79 -10.54
CA TYR A 45 1.66 -7.41 -10.65
C TYR A 45 2.95 -7.24 -9.87
N ASP A 46 3.80 -6.35 -10.37
CA ASP A 46 4.99 -5.92 -9.67
C ASP A 46 4.62 -5.14 -8.39
N ASP A 47 5.40 -5.31 -7.33
CA ASP A 47 5.14 -4.68 -6.02
C ASP A 47 5.20 -3.15 -6.11
N GLU A 48 6.08 -2.57 -6.93
CA GLU A 48 6.16 -1.12 -7.16
C GLU A 48 4.93 -0.61 -7.90
N TRP A 49 4.43 -1.38 -8.88
CA TRP A 49 3.20 -1.00 -9.60
C TRP A 49 1.97 -1.07 -8.69
N ILE A 50 1.91 -2.09 -7.83
CA ILE A 50 0.85 -2.19 -6.82
C ILE A 50 0.86 -0.98 -5.89
N LEU A 51 2.03 -0.54 -5.43
CA LEU A 51 2.16 0.64 -4.59
C LEU A 51 1.63 1.89 -5.31
N GLU A 52 1.99 2.10 -6.57
CA GLU A 52 1.49 3.23 -7.37
C GLU A 52 -0.04 3.15 -7.55
N CYS A 53 -0.59 1.95 -7.78
CA CYS A 53 -2.04 1.73 -7.85
C CYS A 53 -2.74 2.05 -6.52
N MET A 54 -2.13 1.73 -5.38
CA MET A 54 -2.65 2.11 -4.06
C MET A 54 -2.66 3.63 -3.88
N LEU A 55 -1.57 4.31 -4.21
CA LEU A 55 -1.46 5.78 -4.14
C LEU A 55 -2.51 6.46 -5.03
N MET A 56 -2.67 5.99 -6.27
CA MET A 56 -3.70 6.48 -7.20
C MET A 56 -5.12 6.31 -6.63
N ARG A 57 -5.41 5.16 -6.04
CA ARG A 57 -6.70 4.89 -5.39
C ARG A 57 -6.92 5.78 -4.17
N MET A 58 -5.90 6.00 -3.33
CA MET A 58 -5.97 6.91 -2.19
C MET A 58 -6.26 8.35 -2.64
N ARG A 59 -5.66 8.78 -3.75
CA ARG A 59 -5.87 10.11 -4.32
C ARG A 59 -7.28 10.31 -4.88
N SER A 60 -7.80 9.32 -5.61
CA SER A 60 -9.17 9.35 -6.13
C SER A 60 -9.72 7.93 -6.42
N PRO A 61 -10.54 7.36 -5.51
CA PRO A 61 -11.15 6.06 -5.72
C PRO A 61 -12.08 6.01 -6.93
N LYS A 62 -12.76 7.14 -7.22
CA LYS A 62 -13.67 7.28 -8.37
C LYS A 62 -12.91 7.21 -9.69
N LEU A 63 -11.81 7.96 -9.81
CA LEU A 63 -10.96 7.95 -11.00
C LEU A 63 -10.34 6.57 -11.22
N TYR A 64 -9.81 5.96 -10.16
CA TYR A 64 -9.25 4.60 -10.24
C TYR A 64 -10.29 3.59 -10.77
N LYS A 65 -11.52 3.65 -10.27
CA LYS A 65 -12.61 2.78 -10.74
C LYS A 65 -12.97 3.03 -12.20
N HIS A 66 -13.00 4.30 -12.63
CA HIS A 66 -13.28 4.67 -14.01
C HIS A 66 -12.20 4.14 -14.95
N LEU A 67 -10.92 4.42 -14.67
CA LEU A 67 -9.78 3.95 -15.48
C LEU A 67 -9.76 2.41 -15.63
N ARG A 68 -10.11 1.69 -14.56
CA ARG A 68 -10.22 0.23 -14.58
C ARG A 68 -11.42 -0.25 -15.41
N ARG A 69 -12.60 0.37 -15.23
CA ARG A 69 -13.85 -0.06 -15.89
C ARG A 69 -13.79 0.16 -17.39
N GLU A 70 -13.25 1.30 -17.83
CA GLU A 70 -13.07 1.63 -19.25
C GLU A 70 -11.83 0.96 -19.86
N ALA A 71 -11.13 0.09 -19.10
CA ALA A 71 -9.92 -0.61 -19.53
C ALA A 71 -8.81 0.31 -20.11
N ILE A 72 -8.75 1.57 -19.65
CA ILE A 72 -7.73 2.55 -20.06
C ILE A 72 -6.34 2.11 -19.57
N MET A 73 -6.27 1.51 -18.38
CA MET A 73 -5.05 0.91 -17.82
C MET A 73 -5.35 -0.45 -17.20
N VAL A 74 -4.33 -1.30 -17.15
CA VAL A 74 -4.41 -2.60 -16.48
C VAL A 74 -4.21 -2.39 -14.98
N LEU A 75 -5.33 -2.20 -14.29
CA LEU A 75 -5.37 -1.91 -12.86
C LEU A 75 -5.88 -3.12 -12.06
N PRO A 76 -5.21 -3.47 -10.94
CA PRO A 76 -5.69 -4.48 -10.02
C PRO A 76 -7.08 -4.18 -9.47
N GLU A 77 -7.82 -5.24 -9.15
CA GLU A 77 -9.09 -5.12 -8.44
C GLU A 77 -8.90 -4.68 -6.98
N ARG A 78 -9.96 -4.14 -6.38
CA ARG A 78 -9.99 -3.78 -4.95
C ARG A 78 -9.56 -4.95 -4.07
N THR A 79 -10.03 -6.17 -4.34
CA THR A 79 -9.68 -7.37 -3.57
C THR A 79 -8.20 -7.70 -3.67
N CYS A 80 -7.60 -7.50 -4.84
CA CYS A 80 -6.15 -7.64 -5.04
C CYS A 80 -5.39 -6.62 -4.19
N LEU A 81 -5.72 -5.33 -4.31
CA LEU A 81 -5.07 -4.28 -3.49
C LEU A 81 -5.23 -4.55 -1.99
N GLN A 82 -6.38 -5.02 -1.53
CA GLN A 82 -6.60 -5.38 -0.13
C GLN A 82 -5.70 -6.53 0.32
N LYS A 83 -5.51 -7.57 -0.49
CA LYS A 83 -4.58 -8.68 -0.19
C LYS A 83 -3.14 -8.20 -0.05
N TYR A 84 -2.71 -7.25 -0.89
CA TYR A 84 -1.40 -6.63 -0.75
C TYR A 84 -1.33 -5.75 0.50
N LEU A 85 -2.37 -4.98 0.79
CA LEU A 85 -2.41 -4.13 1.99
C LEU A 85 -2.34 -4.95 3.29
N GLN A 86 -2.97 -6.13 3.31
CA GLN A 86 -2.91 -7.06 4.45
C GLN A 86 -1.49 -7.58 4.74
N ARG A 87 -0.56 -7.51 3.78
CA ARG A 87 0.85 -7.84 4.03
C ARG A 87 1.53 -6.82 4.92
N PHE A 88 1.05 -5.57 4.89
CA PHE A 88 1.49 -4.53 5.80
C PHE A 88 0.81 -4.74 7.16
N LYS A 89 1.51 -5.39 8.08
CA LYS A 89 1.04 -5.54 9.47
C LYS A 89 1.12 -4.18 10.16
N GLY A 90 -0.02 -3.53 10.32
CA GLY A 90 -0.16 -2.41 11.24
C GLY A 90 -0.28 -2.92 12.67
N GLY A 91 0.46 -2.32 13.60
CA GLY A 91 0.37 -2.57 15.04
C GLY A 91 0.22 -1.26 15.80
N PHE A 92 -0.08 -1.36 17.10
CA PHE A 92 -0.04 -0.21 18.00
C PHE A 92 1.41 0.18 18.29
N GLY A 93 1.62 1.46 18.59
CA GLY A 93 2.94 2.01 18.88
C GLY A 93 3.78 2.28 17.63
N LEU A 94 5.07 2.51 17.87
CA LEU A 94 6.01 2.86 16.82
C LEU A 94 6.63 1.61 16.21
N SER A 95 6.52 1.44 14.90
CA SER A 95 7.08 0.24 14.25
C SER A 95 8.59 0.38 14.00
N ALA A 96 9.35 -0.65 14.39
CA ALA A 96 10.78 -0.73 14.12
C ALA A 96 11.11 -0.64 12.62
N ASN A 97 10.24 -1.21 11.78
CA ASN A 97 10.41 -1.17 10.32
C ASN A 97 10.38 0.26 9.77
N ILE A 98 9.51 1.13 10.30
CA ILE A 98 9.48 2.55 9.91
C ILE A 98 10.77 3.24 10.35
N PHE A 99 11.25 3.01 11.58
CA PHE A 99 12.51 3.60 12.03
C PHE A 99 13.71 3.12 11.22
N ASN A 100 13.77 1.84 10.86
CA ASN A 100 14.82 1.32 9.99
C ASN A 100 14.77 1.98 8.61
N ALA A 101 13.59 2.10 8.02
CA ALA A 101 13.42 2.80 6.74
C ALA A 101 13.79 4.30 6.83
N LEU A 102 13.43 4.98 7.92
CA LEU A 102 13.83 6.36 8.19
C LEU A 102 15.34 6.48 8.37
N HIS A 103 15.97 5.53 9.06
CA HIS A 103 17.42 5.48 9.25
C HIS A 103 18.13 5.35 7.90
N GLU A 104 17.72 4.40 7.06
CA GLU A 104 18.30 4.25 5.71
C GLU A 104 18.14 5.53 4.87
N LYS A 105 16.98 6.18 4.95
CA LYS A 105 16.73 7.43 4.22
C LYS A 105 17.57 8.60 4.71
N THR A 106 17.84 8.66 6.02
CA THR A 106 18.57 9.78 6.63
C THR A 106 20.09 9.66 6.50
N LYS A 107 20.64 8.49 6.11
CA LYS A 107 22.09 8.31 5.88
C LYS A 107 22.66 9.25 4.81
N THR A 108 21.87 9.58 3.79
CA THR A 108 22.29 10.43 2.67
C THR A 108 21.98 11.92 2.90
N MET A 109 21.30 12.25 4.00
CA MET A 109 20.87 13.61 4.32
C MET A 109 21.97 14.35 5.11
N ASP A 110 22.05 15.66 4.91
CA ASP A 110 22.99 16.50 5.65
C ASP A 110 22.59 16.62 7.13
N PHE A 111 23.49 17.17 7.94
CA PHE A 111 23.24 17.33 9.38
C PHE A 111 21.96 18.12 9.66
N TYR A 112 21.73 19.23 8.95
CA TYR A 112 20.58 20.09 9.22
C TYR A 112 19.26 19.45 8.81
N SER A 113 19.19 18.72 7.69
CA SER A 113 17.96 18.05 7.27
C SER A 113 17.58 16.82 8.11
N ARG A 114 18.47 16.38 9.02
CA ARG A 114 18.16 15.29 9.98
C ARG A 114 17.48 15.78 11.26
N HIS A 115 17.46 17.08 11.52
CA HIS A 115 16.79 17.65 12.68
C HIS A 115 15.28 17.75 12.42
N GLY A 116 14.47 17.28 13.37
CA GLY A 116 13.02 17.37 13.30
C GLY A 116 12.40 17.35 14.71
N GLY A 117 11.16 17.81 14.82
CA GLY A 117 10.38 17.74 16.05
C GLY A 117 9.40 16.58 16.02
N LEU A 118 9.19 15.91 17.15
CA LEU A 118 8.11 14.96 17.34
C LEU A 118 6.93 15.69 17.99
N LEU A 119 5.91 16.03 17.20
CA LEU A 119 4.64 16.51 17.73
C LEU A 119 3.68 15.34 17.90
N ILE A 120 3.09 15.26 19.08
CA ILE A 120 2.08 14.26 19.43
C ILE A 120 0.85 15.04 19.87
N ASP A 121 -0.28 14.72 19.26
CA ASP A 121 -1.59 15.24 19.63
C ASP A 121 -2.60 14.09 19.55
N GLU A 122 -3.67 14.18 20.32
CA GLU A 122 -4.68 13.14 20.46
C GLU A 122 -5.92 13.50 19.64
N ILE A 123 -6.47 12.52 18.92
CA ILE A 123 -7.72 12.68 18.17
C ILE A 123 -8.81 11.90 18.88
N LYS A 124 -9.94 12.57 19.19
CA LYS A 124 -11.12 11.90 19.73
C LYS A 124 -11.79 11.06 18.65
N LEU A 125 -11.88 9.76 18.87
CA LEU A 125 -12.60 8.81 18.02
C LEU A 125 -13.98 8.50 18.61
N SER A 126 -14.93 8.10 17.76
CA SER A 126 -16.23 7.60 18.22
C SER A 126 -16.07 6.23 18.85
N GLU A 127 -16.60 6.06 20.06
CA GLU A 127 -16.57 4.81 20.79
C GLU A 127 -17.43 3.77 20.08
N HIS A 128 -16.81 2.65 19.70
CA HIS A 128 -17.52 1.52 19.12
C HIS A 128 -16.72 0.22 19.30
N LEU A 129 -17.45 -0.89 19.42
CA LEU A 129 -16.92 -2.24 19.41
C LEU A 129 -17.02 -2.81 17.98
N THR A 130 -15.89 -3.17 17.38
CA THR A 130 -15.85 -3.83 16.07
C THR A 130 -15.39 -5.27 16.23
N VAL A 131 -16.20 -6.20 15.70
CA VAL A 131 -15.82 -7.61 15.56
C VAL A 131 -15.18 -7.81 14.19
N LYS A 132 -13.92 -8.26 14.16
CA LYS A 132 -13.24 -8.61 12.91
C LYS A 132 -13.65 -10.01 12.45
N SER A 133 -13.54 -10.26 11.15
CA SER A 133 -13.88 -11.55 10.53
C SER A 133 -13.08 -12.76 11.02
N ALA A 134 -12.03 -12.54 11.82
CA ALA A 134 -11.21 -13.58 12.45
C ALA A 134 -11.62 -13.90 13.91
N GLY A 135 -12.72 -13.33 14.42
CA GLY A 135 -13.15 -13.49 15.82
C GLY A 135 -12.41 -12.59 16.80
N GLU A 136 -11.52 -11.72 16.33
CA GLU A 136 -10.86 -10.70 17.14
C GLU A 136 -11.81 -9.53 17.43
N TYR A 137 -11.87 -9.10 18.68
CA TYR A 137 -12.54 -7.89 19.10
C TYR A 137 -11.56 -6.71 19.09
N SER A 138 -11.95 -5.61 18.48
CA SER A 138 -11.25 -4.33 18.63
C SER A 138 -12.19 -3.32 19.26
N PHE A 139 -11.78 -2.81 20.41
CA PHE A 139 -12.47 -1.73 21.10
C PHE A 139 -11.76 -0.42 20.80
N THR A 140 -12.52 0.59 20.40
CA THR A 140 -12.01 1.97 20.32
C THR A 140 -12.57 2.72 21.52
N GLN A 141 -11.74 2.91 22.54
CA GLN A 141 -12.06 3.77 23.68
C GLN A 141 -11.20 5.02 23.64
N PHE A 142 -11.77 6.13 24.07
CA PHE A 142 -10.99 7.30 24.45
C PHE A 142 -10.10 6.93 25.65
N LEU A 143 -8.78 6.88 25.46
CA LEU A 143 -7.84 6.89 26.58
C LEU A 143 -7.84 8.32 27.13
N GLY A 144 -8.70 8.59 28.11
CA GLY A 144 -8.55 9.79 28.93
C GLY A 144 -7.20 9.79 29.63
N ARG A 145 -6.71 10.99 30.00
CA ARG A 145 -5.43 11.23 30.69
C ARG A 145 -5.02 10.05 31.58
N VAL A 146 -3.91 9.42 31.22
CA VAL A 146 -3.25 8.42 32.05
C VAL A 146 -2.75 9.13 33.30
N ASN A 147 -3.48 9.03 34.40
CA ASN A 147 -2.90 9.23 35.72
C ASN A 147 -2.05 7.99 36.05
N GLU A 148 -0.89 8.20 36.69
CA GLU A 148 0.14 7.17 36.96
C GLU A 148 -0.37 5.90 37.68
N GLU A 149 -1.59 5.92 38.23
CA GLU A 149 -2.19 4.80 38.94
C GLU A 149 -2.82 3.73 38.04
N ASN A 150 -3.05 4.00 36.73
CA ASN A 150 -3.74 3.08 35.82
C ASN A 150 -2.84 2.47 34.74
N ALA A 151 -1.55 2.27 35.02
CA ALA A 151 -0.66 1.47 34.18
C ALA A 151 -0.96 -0.04 34.34
N VAL A 152 -2.16 -0.48 33.95
CA VAL A 152 -2.45 -1.90 33.81
C VAL A 152 -1.92 -2.35 32.45
N SER A 153 -0.94 -3.25 32.51
CA SER A 153 -0.36 -3.95 31.37
C SER A 153 -1.43 -4.46 30.40
N ALA A 154 -1.31 -4.08 29.12
CA ALA A 154 -2.22 -4.48 28.05
C ALA A 154 -2.13 -5.98 27.68
N ASP A 155 -1.37 -6.78 28.42
CA ASP A 155 -1.13 -8.20 28.15
C ASP A 155 -2.12 -9.17 28.82
N SER A 156 -3.12 -8.68 29.58
CA SER A 156 -3.98 -9.55 30.40
C SER A 156 -5.46 -9.64 30.00
N LEU A 157 -5.90 -9.09 28.87
CA LEU A 157 -7.28 -9.24 28.41
C LEU A 157 -7.43 -10.34 27.35
N ARG A 158 -7.14 -11.58 27.76
CA ARG A 158 -7.82 -12.76 27.19
C ARG A 158 -8.94 -13.14 28.16
N PHE A 159 -10.18 -12.87 27.77
CA PHE A 159 -11.34 -13.47 28.41
C PHE A 159 -11.77 -14.73 27.62
N PRO A 160 -12.37 -15.73 28.30
CA PRO A 160 -12.58 -17.08 27.79
C PRO A 160 -13.42 -17.16 26.52
#